data_AF-A0A2U8WB03-F1
#
_entry.id   AF-A0A2U8WB03-F1
#
_cell.length_a   1.000
_cell.length_b   1.000
_cell.length_c   1.000
_cell.angle_alpha   90.00
_cell.angle_beta   90.00
_cell.angle_gamma   90.00
#
_symmetry.space_group_name_H-M   'P 1'
#
loop_
_entity.id
_entity.type
_entity.pdbx_description
1 polymer ?
#
loop_
_entity_poly.entity_id
_entity_poly.type
_entity_poly.pdbx_seq_one_letter_code
_entity_poly.pdbx_strand_id
1 'polypeptide(L)'
;MSHELTEPVHWQGRQWAVTGYGIEALDGMYHVPYSDIPDAADARPQWLDELCRRYGTDCDDLAAAVRVARTMRPGADTAASKSAA
;
A
#
# COMPACT_ATOMS: atom_id res chain seq x y z
N MET A 1 13.05 17.17 6.52
CA MET A 1 13.59 16.56 5.29
C MET A 1 12.43 15.81 4.67
N SER A 2 11.94 16.27 3.53
CA SER A 2 10.89 15.57 2.78
C SER A 2 11.60 14.49 1.97
N HIS A 3 11.32 13.22 2.23
CA HIS A 3 11.84 12.16 1.39
C HIS A 3 11.07 12.19 0.06
N GLU A 4 11.79 12.06 -1.05
CA GLU A 4 11.17 11.97 -2.37
C GLU A 4 10.49 10.60 -2.48
N LEU A 5 9.18 10.62 -2.70
CA LEU A 5 8.38 9.42 -2.94
C LEU A 5 8.57 8.97 -4.39
N THR A 6 8.48 7.66 -4.62
CA THR A 6 8.44 7.15 -6.00
C THR A 6 7.21 7.69 -6.74
N GLU A 7 7.42 8.25 -7.94
CA GLU A 7 6.32 8.64 -8.83
C GLU A 7 5.83 7.43 -9.67
N PRO A 8 4.53 7.34 -10.00
CA PRO A 8 3.46 8.23 -9.58
C PRO A 8 3.00 7.98 -8.12
N VAL A 9 2.63 9.04 -7.41
CA VAL A 9 1.95 8.92 -6.10
C VAL A 9 0.45 8.71 -6.33
N HIS A 10 -0.05 7.55 -5.95
CA HIS A 10 -1.46 7.16 -6.08
C HIS A 10 -2.31 7.57 -4.89
N TRP A 11 -1.71 7.63 -3.70
CA TRP A 11 -2.38 8.07 -2.47
C TRP A 11 -1.34 8.50 -1.44
N GLN A 12 -1.72 9.43 -0.57
CA GLN A 12 -0.88 9.88 0.53
C GLN A 12 -1.74 10.11 1.78
N GLY A 13 -1.33 9.47 2.87
CA GLY A 13 -1.90 9.59 4.20
C GLY A 13 -1.06 10.46 5.13
N ARG A 14 -1.14 10.18 6.43
CA ARG A 14 -0.41 10.92 7.48
C ARG A 14 1.04 10.49 7.61
N GLN A 15 1.33 9.21 7.46
CA GLN A 15 2.66 8.61 7.62
C GLN A 15 3.06 7.76 6.42
N TRP A 16 2.11 7.35 5.59
CA TRP A 16 2.35 6.47 4.45
C TRP A 16 1.84 7.06 3.14
N ALA A 17 2.42 6.64 2.03
CA ALA A 17 1.96 6.88 0.68
C ALA A 17 1.92 5.57 -0.11
N VAL A 18 1.03 5.51 -1.10
CA VAL A 18 1.03 4.49 -2.14
C VAL A 18 1.60 5.10 -3.40
N THR A 19 2.63 4.47 -3.95
CA THR A 19 3.44 4.96 -5.05
C THR A 19 3.51 3.94 -6.19
N GLY A 20 4.22 4.26 -7.26
CA GLY A 20 4.58 3.31 -8.33
C GLY A 20 5.42 2.12 -7.84
N TYR A 21 6.10 2.25 -6.70
CA TYR A 21 6.86 1.16 -6.07
C TYR A 21 5.97 0.24 -5.21
N GLY A 22 5.04 0.81 -4.44
CA GLY A 22 4.25 0.09 -3.46
C GLY A 22 3.76 1.02 -2.37
N ILE A 23 4.05 0.70 -1.11
CA ILE A 23 3.75 1.56 0.04
C ILE A 23 5.06 2.12 0.58
N GLU A 24 5.14 3.42 0.78
CA GLU A 24 6.34 4.11 1.28
C GLU A 24 6.00 4.99 2.48
N ALA A 25 6.82 4.96 3.52
CA ALA A 25 6.71 5.88 4.64
C ALA A 25 7.18 7.28 4.22
N LEU A 26 6.48 8.33 4.66
CA LEU A 26 6.78 9.73 4.30
C LEU A 26 8.10 10.23 4.91
N ASP A 27 8.58 9.56 5.95
CA ASP A 27 9.90 9.78 6.56
C ASP A 27 11.03 9.01 5.85
N GLY A 28 10.71 8.27 4.78
CA GLY A 28 11.67 7.51 3.96
C GLY A 28 12.26 6.27 4.64
N MET A 29 11.85 5.94 5.86
CA MET A 29 12.48 4.89 6.66
C MET A 29 12.02 3.48 6.30
N TYR A 30 10.87 3.35 5.62
CA TYR A 30 10.29 2.03 5.33
C TYR A 30 9.55 2.00 4.00
N HIS A 31 9.78 0.94 3.23
CA HIS A 31 9.16 0.72 1.92
C HIS A 31 8.66 -0.73 1.85
N VAL A 32 7.46 -0.93 1.31
CA VAL A 32 6.85 -2.24 1.05
C VAL A 32 6.54 -2.35 -0.43
N PRO A 33 7.24 -3.21 -1.20
CA PRO A 33 6.96 -3.38 -2.62
C PRO A 33 5.61 -4.07 -2.83
N TYR A 34 4.97 -3.82 -3.98
CA TYR A 34 3.71 -4.50 -4.34
C TYR A 34 3.79 -6.03 -4.31
N SER A 35 4.98 -6.63 -4.51
CA SER A 35 5.20 -8.07 -4.42
C SER A 35 4.86 -8.64 -3.03
N ASP A 36 5.04 -7.83 -2.00
CA ASP A 36 4.94 -8.24 -0.59
C ASP A 36 3.56 -7.91 -0.01
N ILE A 37 2.71 -7.26 -0.80
CA ILE A 37 1.32 -6.95 -0.47
C ILE A 37 0.45 -8.12 -0.96
N PRO A 38 -0.10 -8.96 -0.05
CA PRO A 38 -0.93 -10.09 -0.45
C PRO A 38 -2.30 -9.62 -0.96
N ASP A 39 -2.79 -10.27 -2.01
CA ASP A 39 -4.07 -9.97 -2.69
C ASP A 39 -5.31 -10.28 -1.84
N ALA A 40 -5.18 -11.13 -0.81
CA ALA A 40 -6.33 -11.59 -0.04
C ALA A 40 -7.02 -10.42 0.68
N ALA A 41 -8.19 -10.02 0.16
CA ALA A 41 -9.02 -8.96 0.73
C ALA A 41 -9.37 -9.21 2.21
N ASP A 42 -9.45 -10.48 2.61
CA ASP A 42 -10.05 -10.89 3.88
C ASP A 42 -9.05 -11.04 5.04
N ALA A 43 -7.74 -10.92 4.79
CA ALA A 43 -6.74 -11.04 5.85
C ALA A 43 -5.85 -9.79 5.95
N ARG A 44 -5.79 -9.22 7.16
CA ARG A 44 -4.72 -8.30 7.55
C ARG A 44 -3.41 -9.08 7.54
N PRO A 45 -2.40 -8.66 6.76
CA PRO A 45 -1.12 -9.37 6.74
C PRO A 45 -0.45 -9.32 8.11
N GLN A 46 0.10 -10.44 8.58
CA GLN A 46 0.81 -10.48 9.89
C GLN A 46 1.97 -9.48 9.93
N TRP A 47 2.65 -9.27 8.81
CA TRP A 47 3.73 -8.29 8.69
C TRP A 47 3.25 -6.85 9.00
N LEU A 48 1.97 -6.55 8.78
CA LEU A 48 1.40 -5.23 9.04
C LEU A 48 1.28 -4.98 10.54
N ASP A 49 0.85 -5.99 11.30
CA ASP A 49 0.79 -5.92 12.76
C ASP A 49 2.20 -5.83 13.38
N GLU A 50 3.15 -6.56 12.81
CA GLU A 50 4.55 -6.50 13.24
C GLU A 50 5.19 -5.13 12.95
N LEU A 51 4.93 -4.57 11.76
CA LEU A 51 5.43 -3.26 11.37
C LEU A 51 4.83 -2.15 12.25
N CYS A 52 3.52 -2.21 12.49
CA CYS A 52 2.82 -1.38 13.47
C CYS A 52 3.50 -1.38 14.84
N ARG A 53 3.75 -2.57 15.39
CA ARG A 53 4.35 -2.71 16.73
C ARG A 53 5.80 -2.26 16.78
N ARG A 54 6.58 -2.58 15.74
CA ARG A 54 8.01 -2.28 15.69
C ARG A 54 8.29 -0.80 15.43
N TYR A 55 7.52 -0.20 14.53
CA TYR A 55 7.76 1.17 14.06
C TYR A 55 6.94 2.21 14.85
N GLY A 56 5.95 1.78 15.64
CA GLY A 56 5.06 2.70 16.36
C GLY A 56 4.23 3.57 15.40
N THR A 57 3.98 3.06 14.20
CA THR A 57 3.29 3.80 13.14
C THR A 57 1.79 3.84 13.36
N ASP A 58 1.14 4.81 12.73
CA ASP A 58 -0.31 4.88 12.65
C ASP A 58 -0.85 3.67 11.86
N CYS A 59 -1.37 2.69 12.61
CA CYS A 59 -1.88 1.45 12.06
C CYS A 59 -3.08 1.62 11.14
N ASP A 60 -3.89 2.66 11.35
CA ASP A 60 -5.06 2.93 10.52
C ASP A 60 -4.63 3.55 9.19
N ASP A 61 -3.62 4.41 9.23
CA ASP A 61 -3.00 5.00 8.03
C ASP A 61 -2.32 3.92 7.18
N LEU A 62 -1.54 3.03 7.80
CA LEU A 62 -0.92 1.89 7.11
C LEU A 62 -1.95 0.91 6.53
N ALA A 63 -3.04 0.65 7.27
CA ALA A 63 -4.14 -0.18 6.77
C ALA A 63 -4.86 0.48 5.57
N ALA A 64 -5.01 1.82 5.57
CA ALA A 64 -5.52 2.55 4.43
C ALA A 64 -4.58 2.43 3.22
N ALA A 65 -3.27 2.57 3.41
CA ALA A 65 -2.27 2.39 2.36
C ALA A 65 -2.36 1.00 1.72
N VAL A 66 -2.47 -0.08 2.53
CA VAL A 66 -2.64 -1.45 2.01
C VAL A 66 -3.92 -1.62 1.22
N ARG A 67 -5.05 -1.05 1.67
CA ARG A 67 -6.31 -1.11 0.91
C ARG A 67 -6.16 -0.44 -0.45
N VAL A 68 -5.55 0.75 -0.51
CA VAL A 68 -5.34 1.46 -1.77
C VAL A 68 -4.37 0.70 -2.67
N ALA A 69 -3.25 0.22 -2.14
CA ALA A 69 -2.27 -0.54 -2.91
C ALA A 69 -2.89 -1.81 -3.54
N ARG A 70 -3.80 -2.49 -2.84
CA ARG A 70 -4.56 -3.62 -3.38
C ARG A 70 -5.46 -3.23 -4.55
N THR A 71 -6.07 -2.05 -4.51
CA THR A 71 -6.89 -1.55 -5.63
C THR A 71 -6.07 -1.16 -6.86
N MET A 72 -4.79 -0.80 -6.67
CA MET A 72 -3.90 -0.34 -7.76
C MET A 72 -3.15 -1.48 -8.47
N ARG A 73 -3.23 -2.71 -7.96
CA ARG A 73 -2.51 -3.84 -8.58
C ARG A 73 -3.03 -4.09 -10.01
N PRO A 74 -2.14 -4.09 -11.03
CA PRO A 74 -2.54 -4.35 -12.41
C PRO A 74 -3.04 -5.79 -12.51
N GLY A 75 -4.36 -5.95 -12.63
CA GLY A 75 -5.07 -7.23 -12.65
C GLY A 75 -6.43 -7.20 -11.97
N ALA A 76 -6.65 -6.30 -11.00
CA ALA A 76 -7.96 -6.10 -10.37
C ALA A 76 -8.95 -5.36 -11.31
N ASP A 77 -8.43 -4.47 -12.17
CA ASP A 77 -9.24 -3.71 -13.14
C ASP A 77 -9.57 -4.47 -14.43
N THR A 78 -9.05 -5.69 -14.62
CA THR A 78 -9.32 -6.50 -15.83
C THR A 78 -10.34 -7.63 -15.62
N ALA A 79 -11.03 -7.66 -14.48
CA ALA A 79 -12.19 -8.55 -14.28
C ALA A 79 -13.54 -7.83 -14.48
N ALA A 80 -13.59 -6.50 -14.37
CA ALA A 80 -14.83 -5.73 -14.51
C ALA A 80 -15.12 -5.24 -15.95
N SER A 81 -14.20 -5.45 -16.91
CA SER A 81 -14.35 -4.98 -18.29
C SER A 81 -14.09 -6.07 -19.34
N LYS A 82 -14.66 -7.27 -19.20
CA LYS A 82 -14.94 -8.15 -20.36
C LYS A 82 -15.92 -9.29 -20.03
N SER A 83 -17.21 -9.00 -20.01
CA SER A 83 -18.28 -9.99 -20.24
C SER A 83 -19.49 -9.28 -20.83
N ALA A 84 -19.34 -8.84 -22.07
CA ALA A 84 -20.43 -8.48 -22.96
C ALA A 84 -20.02 -8.89 -24.38
N ALA A 85 -20.35 -10.12 -24.74
CA ALA A 85 -20.58 -10.60 -26.11
C ALA A 85 -21.31 -11.93 -26.01
#